data_AF-A0A501XW83-F1
#
_entry.id   AF-A0A501XW83-F1
#
_cell.length_a   1.000
_cell.length_b   1.000
_cell.length_c   1.000
_cell.angle_alpha   90.00
_cell.angle_beta   90.00
_cell.angle_gamma   90.00
#
_symmetry.space_group_name_H-M   'P 1'
#
loop_
_entity.id
_entity.type
_entity.pdbx_description
1 polymer ?
#
loop_
_entity_poly.entity_id
_entity_poly.type
_entity_poly.pdbx_seq_one_letter_code
_entity_poly.pdbx_strand_id
1 'polypeptide(L)'
;MEFGEAIKTCFRKYATFSGRAQRSEYWWWYLFNFLVVGGATIIDIAIFGVGPDKVQPISGILSLGFMLPNLSVTCRRLHDGNRRGWWMLLPLLTFIPLMFLFAGAAKPQPSFAMGGVTIVVGFGTIGLLLYWLIKRGTDGPNRFGPDPLRPVYTEGVF
;
A
#
# COMPACT_ATOMS: atom_id res chain seq x y z
N MET A 1 -2.16 5.96 18.63
CA MET A 1 -0.97 6.32 17.84
C MET A 1 -1.25 7.62 17.12
N GLU A 2 -0.42 8.61 17.40
CA GLU A 2 -0.48 9.93 16.76
C GLU A 2 0.26 9.94 15.41
N PHE A 3 0.07 10.99 14.62
CA PHE A 3 0.67 11.15 13.29
C PHE A 3 2.20 11.01 13.30
N GLY A 4 2.88 11.74 14.20
CA GLY A 4 4.35 11.68 14.30
C GLY A 4 4.89 10.32 14.77
N GLU A 5 4.14 9.63 15.63
CA GLU A 5 4.50 8.28 16.10
C GLU A 5 4.43 7.25 14.98
N ALA A 6 3.41 7.35 14.10
CA ALA A 6 3.25 6.47 12.96
C ALA A 6 4.43 6.61 11.99
N ILE A 7 4.85 7.85 11.71
CA ILE A 7 6.00 8.13 10.83
C ILE A 7 7.29 7.53 11.42
N LYS A 8 7.58 7.83 12.69
CA LYS A 8 8.75 7.27 13.39
C LYS A 8 8.73 5.74 13.39
N THR A 9 7.55 5.13 13.59
CA THR A 9 7.41 3.68 13.60
C THR A 9 7.67 3.06 12.23
N CYS A 10 7.17 3.66 11.15
CA CYS A 10 7.40 3.19 9.79
C CYS A 10 8.87 3.31 9.37
N PHE A 11 9.56 4.41 9.72
CA PHE A 11 11.00 4.51 9.49
C PHE A 11 11.82 3.56 10.35
N ARG A 12 11.42 3.29 11.60
CA ARG A 12 12.07 2.28 12.44
C ARG A 12 11.85 0.86 11.91
N LYS A 13 10.68 0.59 11.32
CA LYS A 13 10.29 -0.71 10.73
C LYS A 13 10.35 -0.70 9.20
N TYR A 14 11.36 -0.01 8.65
CA TYR A 14 11.47 0.33 7.23
C TYR A 14 11.31 -0.88 6.31
N ALA A 15 12.01 -1.98 6.60
CA ALA A 15 11.94 -3.24 5.84
C ALA A 15 11.52 -4.42 6.73
N THR A 16 10.75 -4.17 7.79
CA THR A 16 10.30 -5.22 8.71
C THR A 16 8.92 -5.73 8.30
N PHE A 17 8.88 -6.88 7.60
CA PHE A 17 7.64 -7.51 7.15
C PHE A 17 6.94 -8.37 8.21
N SER A 18 7.56 -8.57 9.37
CA SER A 18 6.99 -9.32 10.49
C SER A 18 6.19 -8.42 11.44
N GLY A 19 5.25 -9.03 12.17
CA GLY A 19 4.40 -8.32 13.12
C GLY A 19 3.13 -7.75 12.50
N ARG A 20 2.45 -6.94 13.31
CA ARG A 20 1.15 -6.32 13.00
C ARG A 20 1.26 -4.80 13.02
N ALA A 21 0.45 -4.14 12.21
CA ALA A 21 0.34 -2.67 12.18
C ALA A 21 -1.07 -2.25 12.58
N GLN A 22 -1.17 -1.21 13.41
CA GLN A 22 -2.45 -0.60 13.76
C GLN A 22 -3.06 0.10 12.55
N ARG A 23 -4.38 0.30 12.56
CA ARG A 23 -5.09 1.08 11.53
C ARG A 23 -4.52 2.49 11.38
N SER A 24 -4.34 3.18 12.50
CA SER A 24 -3.78 4.54 12.54
C SER A 24 -2.34 4.58 12.02
N GLU A 25 -1.51 3.59 12.34
CA GLU A 25 -0.15 3.47 11.77
C GLU A 25 -0.18 3.44 10.23
N TYR A 26 -1.08 2.62 9.66
CA TYR A 26 -1.24 2.50 8.21
C TYR A 26 -1.75 3.81 7.59
N TRP A 27 -2.87 4.36 8.07
CA TRP A 27 -3.50 5.53 7.44
C TRP A 27 -2.67 6.81 7.60
N TRP A 28 -2.01 7.02 8.74
CA TRP A 28 -1.12 8.16 8.91
C TRP A 28 0.12 8.07 8.04
N TRP A 29 0.67 6.87 7.86
CA TRP A 29 1.78 6.67 6.93
C TRP A 29 1.38 6.98 5.49
N TYR A 30 0.23 6.51 5.02
CA TYR A 30 -0.24 6.81 3.66
C TYR A 30 -0.58 8.29 3.47
N LEU A 31 -1.12 8.96 4.49
CA LEU A 31 -1.31 10.41 4.45
C LEU A 31 0.03 11.15 4.36
N PHE A 32 1.00 10.78 5.18
CA PHE A 32 2.35 11.35 5.13
C PHE A 32 2.98 11.15 3.75
N ASN A 33 2.91 9.94 3.20
CA ASN A 33 3.42 9.61 1.88
C ASN A 33 2.75 10.47 0.80
N PHE A 34 1.43 10.61 0.85
CA PHE A 34 0.67 11.45 -0.08
C PHE A 34 1.11 12.91 -0.04
N LEU A 35 1.28 13.48 1.16
CA LEU A 35 1.71 14.87 1.31
C LEU A 35 3.15 15.10 0.83
N VAL A 36 4.08 14.22 1.18
CA VAL A 36 5.50 14.37 0.83
C VAL A 36 5.72 14.15 -0.67
N VAL A 37 5.17 13.08 -1.24
CA VAL A 37 5.31 12.79 -2.67
C VAL A 37 4.54 13.83 -3.49
N GLY A 38 3.32 14.20 -3.08
CA GLY A 38 2.54 15.23 -3.76
C GLY A 38 3.22 16.60 -3.75
N GLY A 39 3.79 17.01 -2.62
CA GLY A 39 4.61 18.22 -2.52
C GLY A 39 5.84 18.17 -3.42
N ALA A 40 6.55 17.03 -3.45
CA ALA A 40 7.70 16.83 -4.31
C ALA A 40 7.34 16.91 -5.80
N THR A 41 6.18 16.36 -6.19
CA THR A 41 5.68 16.45 -7.56
C THR A 41 5.36 17.89 -7.95
N ILE A 42 4.77 18.70 -7.06
CA ILE A 42 4.53 20.14 -7.33
C ILE A 42 5.86 20.86 -7.55
N ILE A 43 6.87 20.58 -6.73
CA ILE A 43 8.21 21.15 -6.86
C ILE A 43 8.87 20.71 -8.18
N ASP A 44 8.79 19.43 -8.53
CA ASP A 44 9.33 18.92 -9.79
C ASP A 44 8.67 19.60 -10.99
N ILE A 45 7.33 19.77 -10.96
CA ILE A 45 6.58 20.47 -12.00
C ILE A 45 7.02 21.93 -12.10
N ALA A 46 7.24 22.61 -10.97
CA ALA A 46 7.65 24.01 -10.97
C ALA A 46 9.08 24.21 -11.50
N ILE A 47 10.00 23.26 -11.27
CA ILE A 47 11.41 23.38 -11.64
C ILE A 47 11.68 22.81 -13.05
N PHE A 48 11.14 21.62 -13.34
CA PHE A 48 11.45 20.84 -14.55
C PHE A 48 10.34 20.89 -15.61
N GLY A 49 9.14 21.37 -15.24
CA GLY A 49 7.99 21.48 -16.12
C GLY A 49 7.20 20.17 -16.27
N VAL A 50 6.10 20.25 -17.01
CA VAL A 50 5.24 19.09 -17.34
C VAL A 50 5.50 18.68 -18.79
N GLY A 51 5.81 17.40 -19.01
CA GLY A 51 5.91 16.85 -20.36
C GLY A 51 6.34 15.39 -20.36
N PRO A 52 6.06 14.64 -21.44
CA PRO A 52 6.43 13.23 -21.55
C PRO A 52 7.95 13.00 -21.53
N ASP A 53 8.73 14.01 -21.92
CA ASP A 53 10.20 13.96 -21.99
C ASP A 53 10.85 14.57 -20.73
N LYS A 54 10.06 15.07 -19.78
CA LYS A 54 10.55 15.70 -18.56
C LYS A 54 10.72 14.66 -17.44
N VAL A 55 11.88 14.71 -16.80
CA VAL A 55 12.18 13.88 -15.64
C VAL A 55 11.70 14.55 -14.35
N GLN A 56 11.21 13.74 -13.41
CA GLN A 56 10.76 14.19 -12.09
C GLN A 56 11.64 13.52 -11.02
N PRO A 57 12.89 14.01 -10.85
CA PRO A 57 13.89 13.31 -10.05
C PRO A 57 13.55 13.30 -8.55
N ILE A 58 12.96 14.37 -8.01
CA ILE A 58 12.73 14.50 -6.56
C ILE A 58 11.64 13.52 -6.11
N SER A 59 10.47 13.59 -6.75
CA SER A 59 9.36 12.68 -6.49
C SER A 59 9.71 11.23 -6.86
N GLY A 60 10.52 11.02 -7.91
CA GLY A 60 11.04 9.70 -8.28
C GLY A 60 11.89 9.06 -7.18
N ILE A 61 12.90 9.78 -6.67
CA ILE A 61 13.77 9.29 -5.58
C ILE A 61 12.97 9.04 -4.30
N LEU A 62 12.08 9.96 -3.94
CA LEU A 62 11.21 9.79 -2.76
C LEU A 62 10.28 8.58 -2.90
N SER A 63 9.72 8.35 -4.09
CA SER A 63 8.87 7.19 -4.36
C SER A 63 9.64 5.88 -4.21
N LEU A 64 10.90 5.83 -4.70
CA LEU A 64 11.78 4.68 -4.53
C LEU A 64 12.14 4.44 -3.07
N GLY A 65 12.50 5.49 -2.34
CA GLY A 65 12.78 5.41 -0.90
C GLY A 65 11.57 4.97 -0.08
N PHE A 66 10.36 5.41 -0.46
CA PHE A 66 9.15 5.02 0.26
C PHE A 66 8.55 3.69 -0.19
N MET A 67 9.07 3.07 -1.26
CA MET A 67 8.57 1.80 -1.76
C MET A 67 8.63 0.69 -0.70
N LEU A 68 9.78 0.54 -0.03
CA LEU A 68 9.98 -0.48 1.00
C LEU A 68 9.07 -0.29 2.23
N PRO A 69 9.00 0.90 2.86
CA PRO A 69 8.11 1.10 3.99
C PRO A 69 6.63 0.98 3.61
N ASN A 70 6.22 1.38 2.38
CA ASN A 70 4.86 1.15 1.87
C ASN A 70 4.52 -0.36 1.82
N LEU A 71 5.44 -1.19 1.33
CA LEU A 71 5.25 -2.64 1.29
C LEU A 71 5.26 -3.25 2.70
N SER A 72 6.19 -2.81 3.55
CA SER A 72 6.31 -3.26 4.95
C SER A 72 5.03 -3.01 5.74
N VAL A 73 4.51 -1.77 5.73
CA VAL A 73 3.30 -1.43 6.50
C VAL A 73 2.06 -2.13 5.94
N THR A 74 1.94 -2.27 4.62
CA THR A 74 0.84 -3.01 3.99
C THR A 74 0.87 -4.49 4.37
N CYS A 75 2.05 -5.10 4.41
CA CYS A 75 2.24 -6.48 4.84
C CYS A 75 1.75 -6.67 6.29
N ARG A 76 2.25 -5.82 7.19
CA ARG A 76 1.89 -5.85 8.62
C ARG A 76 0.42 -5.54 8.87
N ARG A 77 -0.20 -4.75 7.99
CA ARG A 77 -1.65 -4.47 8.05
C ARG A 77 -2.48 -5.67 7.60
N LEU A 78 -2.06 -6.38 6.55
CA LEU A 78 -2.69 -7.64 6.14
C LEU A 78 -2.53 -8.73 7.20
N HIS A 79 -1.36 -8.78 7.86
CA HIS A 79 -1.10 -9.65 8.99
C HIS A 79 -2.03 -9.37 10.18
N ASP A 80 -2.39 -8.10 10.41
CA ASP A 80 -3.35 -7.72 11.44
C ASP A 80 -4.75 -8.32 11.20
N GLY A 81 -5.13 -8.50 9.93
CA GLY A 81 -6.34 -9.25 9.54
C GLY A 81 -6.15 -10.77 9.44
N ASN A 82 -5.08 -11.32 10.01
CA ASN A 82 -4.68 -12.72 9.91
C ASN A 82 -4.59 -13.22 8.45
N ARG A 83 -4.13 -12.38 7.51
CA ARG A 83 -3.88 -12.76 6.11
C ARG A 83 -2.39 -12.79 5.81
N ARG A 84 -1.98 -13.52 4.76
CA ARG A 84 -0.59 -13.54 4.29
C ARG A 84 -0.24 -12.23 3.58
N GLY A 85 0.98 -11.71 3.74
CA GLY A 85 1.44 -10.48 3.05
C GLY A 85 1.28 -10.52 1.53
N TRP A 86 1.41 -11.70 0.91
CA TRP A 86 1.26 -11.93 -0.54
C TRP A 86 -0.06 -11.42 -1.15
N TRP A 87 -1.11 -11.28 -0.35
CA TRP A 87 -2.38 -10.75 -0.83
C TRP A 87 -2.28 -9.32 -1.38
N MET A 88 -1.26 -8.55 -1.01
CA MET A 88 -1.03 -7.22 -1.59
C MET A 88 -0.70 -7.24 -3.09
N LEU A 89 -0.27 -8.39 -3.64
CA LEU A 89 0.05 -8.53 -5.07
C LEU A 89 -1.19 -8.81 -5.94
N LEU A 90 -2.37 -8.99 -5.34
CA LEU A 90 -3.62 -9.23 -6.07
C LEU A 90 -3.89 -8.18 -7.18
N PRO A 91 -3.66 -6.86 -6.97
CA PRO A 91 -3.85 -5.86 -8.02
C PRO A 91 -2.80 -5.99 -9.12
N LEU A 92 -1.56 -6.37 -8.80
CA LEU A 92 -0.56 -6.57 -9.85
C LEU A 92 -0.98 -7.69 -10.81
N LEU A 93 -1.59 -8.75 -10.28
CA LEU A 93 -2.11 -9.85 -11.08
C LEU A 93 -3.26 -9.42 -12.02
N THR A 94 -4.05 -8.40 -11.66
CA THR A 94 -5.17 -7.91 -12.48
C THR A 94 -4.78 -6.77 -13.42
N PHE A 95 -3.89 -5.86 -12.98
CA PHE A 95 -3.51 -4.67 -13.74
C PHE A 95 -2.38 -4.90 -14.76
N ILE A 96 -1.47 -5.87 -14.53
CA ILE A 96 -0.42 -6.16 -15.52
C ILE A 96 -1.02 -6.70 -16.83
N PRO A 97 -1.91 -7.73 -16.82
CA PRO A 97 -2.55 -8.19 -18.05
C PRO A 97 -3.40 -7.10 -18.72
N LEU A 98 -4.06 -6.24 -17.92
CA LEU A 98 -4.80 -5.09 -18.41
C LEU A 98 -3.88 -4.14 -19.22
N MET A 99 -2.71 -3.81 -18.67
CA MET A 99 -1.73 -2.95 -19.34
C MET A 99 -1.29 -3.54 -20.69
N PHE A 100 -0.99 -4.85 -20.75
CA PHE A 100 -0.62 -5.51 -22.00
C PHE A 100 -1.75 -5.57 -23.02
N LEU A 101 -3.00 -5.78 -22.56
CA LEU A 101 -4.18 -5.77 -23.42
C LEU A 101 -4.37 -4.41 -24.12
N PHE A 102 -4.11 -3.31 -23.40
CA PHE A 102 -4.23 -1.95 -23.95
C PHE A 102 -2.97 -1.46 -24.69
N ALA A 103 -1.78 -1.99 -24.36
CA ALA A 103 -0.52 -1.62 -25.01
C ALA A 103 -0.24 -2.37 -26.34
N GLY A 104 -0.97 -3.46 -26.61
CA GLY A 104 -0.81 -4.28 -27.82
C GLY A 104 -1.09 -3.51 -29.12
N ALA A 105 -0.04 -3.01 -29.75
CA ALA A 105 -0.03 -2.23 -30.98
C ALA A 105 -0.32 -3.00 -32.29
N ALA A 106 -1.02 -4.14 -32.28
CA ALA A 106 -1.18 -4.99 -33.47
C ALA A 106 -2.53 -5.75 -33.59
N LYS A 107 -3.68 -5.06 -33.47
CA LYS A 107 -5.07 -5.58 -33.69
C LYS A 107 -5.50 -6.75 -32.77
N PRO A 108 -6.80 -7.12 -32.64
CA PRO A 108 -8.05 -6.37 -32.82
C PRO A 108 -8.41 -5.60 -31.53
N GLN A 109 -9.29 -4.61 -31.61
CA GLN A 109 -9.79 -3.91 -30.42
C GLN A 109 -10.40 -4.95 -29.46
N PRO A 110 -10.12 -4.90 -28.15
CA PRO A 110 -10.79 -5.78 -27.20
C PRO A 110 -12.30 -5.57 -27.37
N SER A 111 -13.05 -6.67 -27.48
CA SER A 111 -14.50 -6.56 -27.49
C SER A 111 -14.92 -5.76 -26.25
N PHE A 112 -15.88 -4.85 -26.40
CA PHE A 112 -16.38 -4.03 -25.28
C PHE A 112 -16.69 -4.89 -24.04
N ALA A 113 -17.15 -6.13 -24.25
CA ALA A 113 -17.34 -7.13 -23.21
C ALA A 113 -16.05 -7.50 -22.45
N MET A 114 -14.94 -7.79 -23.15
CA MET A 114 -13.67 -8.17 -22.52
C MET A 114 -13.02 -6.99 -21.79
N GLY A 115 -13.11 -5.78 -22.35
CA GLY A 115 -12.68 -4.55 -21.67
C GLY A 115 -13.45 -4.30 -20.38
N GLY A 116 -14.79 -4.45 -20.44
CA GLY A 116 -15.67 -4.29 -19.28
C GLY A 116 -15.38 -5.29 -18.15
N VAL A 117 -15.23 -6.58 -18.47
CA VAL A 117 -14.93 -7.62 -17.47
C VAL A 117 -13.61 -7.34 -16.75
N THR A 118 -12.57 -6.96 -17.50
CA THR A 118 -11.23 -6.75 -16.90
C THR A 118 -11.22 -5.52 -15.99
N ILE A 119 -11.96 -4.47 -16.34
CA ILE A 119 -12.15 -3.28 -15.49
C ILE A 119 -12.88 -3.66 -14.19
N VAL A 120 -13.98 -4.41 -14.28
CA VAL A 120 -14.75 -4.84 -13.10
C VAL A 120 -13.90 -5.71 -12.17
N VAL A 121 -13.09 -6.62 -12.72
CA VAL A 121 -12.16 -7.45 -11.94
C VAL A 121 -11.05 -6.59 -11.31
N GLY A 122 -10.48 -5.64 -12.04
CA GLY A 122 -9.46 -4.70 -11.54
C GLY A 122 -9.97 -3.86 -10.36
N PHE A 123 -11.10 -3.18 -10.52
CA PHE A 123 -11.69 -2.40 -9.44
C PHE A 123 -12.20 -3.27 -8.29
N GLY A 124 -12.74 -4.46 -8.57
CA GLY A 124 -13.17 -5.42 -7.54
C GLY A 124 -12.01 -5.90 -6.66
N THR A 125 -10.85 -6.18 -7.26
CA THR A 125 -9.65 -6.58 -6.51
C THR A 125 -9.08 -5.44 -5.65
N ILE A 126 -9.10 -4.21 -6.15
CA ILE A 126 -8.76 -3.02 -5.35
C ILE A 126 -9.75 -2.85 -4.19
N GLY A 127 -11.05 -2.90 -4.46
CA GLY A 127 -12.10 -2.74 -3.46
C GLY A 127 -11.99 -3.80 -2.35
N LEU A 128 -11.69 -5.04 -2.72
CA LEU A 128 -11.45 -6.12 -1.77
C LEU A 128 -10.25 -5.83 -0.86
N LEU A 129 -9.13 -5.38 -1.43
CA LEU A 129 -7.94 -5.04 -0.66
C LEU A 129 -8.16 -3.82 0.23
N LEU A 130 -8.78 -2.76 -0.28
CA LEU A 130 -9.15 -1.60 0.51
C LEU A 130 -10.07 -1.98 1.67
N TYR A 131 -11.08 -2.81 1.41
CA TYR A 131 -11.94 -3.35 2.46
C TYR A 131 -11.11 -4.06 3.55
N TRP A 132 -10.10 -4.84 3.18
CA TRP A 132 -9.22 -5.50 4.13
C TRP A 132 -8.31 -4.53 4.91
N LEU A 133 -7.85 -3.47 4.27
CA LEU A 133 -7.00 -2.44 4.88
C LEU A 133 -7.79 -1.52 5.82
N ILE A 134 -9.10 -1.38 5.60
CA ILE A 134 -10.02 -0.63 6.48
C ILE A 134 -10.55 -1.51 7.64
N LYS A 135 -10.89 -2.78 7.39
CA LYS A 135 -11.52 -3.70 8.37
C LYS A 135 -10.70 -3.85 9.65
N ARG A 136 -11.33 -4.04 10.81
CA ARG A 136 -10.62 -4.17 12.09
C ARG A 136 -9.75 -5.41 12.06
N GLY A 137 -8.56 -5.30 12.65
CA GLY A 137 -7.71 -6.46 12.92
C GLY A 137 -8.42 -7.50 13.78
N THR A 138 -7.84 -8.70 13.82
CA THR A 138 -8.32 -9.77 14.70
C THR A 138 -8.08 -9.39 16.17
N ASP A 139 -9.08 -9.56 17.02
CA ASP A 139 -8.91 -9.38 18.47
C ASP A 139 -8.00 -10.48 19.05
N GLY A 140 -7.11 -10.09 19.97
CA GLY A 140 -6.17 -11.04 20.60
C GLY A 140 -4.96 -11.42 19.72
N PRO A 141 -4.12 -12.36 20.20
CA PRO A 141 -2.93 -12.80 19.46
C PRO A 141 -3.33 -13.56 18.20
N ASN A 142 -2.56 -13.36 17.12
CA ASN A 142 -2.69 -14.13 15.89
C ASN A 142 -1.32 -14.71 15.50
N ARG A 143 -1.26 -15.47 14.39
CA ARG A 143 -0.02 -16.12 13.91
C ARG A 143 1.16 -15.17 13.63
N PHE A 144 0.89 -13.86 13.53
CA PHE A 144 1.89 -12.83 13.23
C PHE A 144 2.26 -11.99 14.46
N GLY A 145 1.63 -12.22 15.62
CA GLY A 145 1.98 -11.57 16.88
C GLY A 145 0.79 -11.11 17.73
N PRO A 146 1.09 -10.47 18.88
CA PRO A 146 0.07 -9.98 19.82
C PRO A 146 -0.77 -8.85 19.22
N ASP A 147 -1.96 -8.61 19.81
CA ASP A 147 -2.84 -7.51 19.41
C ASP A 147 -2.12 -6.17 19.64
N PRO A 148 -1.93 -5.34 18.60
CA PRO A 148 -1.25 -4.08 18.77
C PRO A 148 -2.05 -3.05 19.58
N LEU A 149 -3.37 -3.22 19.75
CA LEU A 149 -4.21 -2.36 20.61
C LEU A 149 -4.24 -2.83 22.07
N ARG A 150 -4.04 -4.12 22.29
CA ARG A 150 -4.05 -4.77 23.60
C ARG A 150 -2.87 -5.73 23.67
N PRO A 151 -1.62 -5.20 23.74
CA PRO A 151 -0.49 -6.07 24.00
C PRO A 151 -0.82 -6.80 25.29
N VAL A 152 -0.86 -8.13 25.23
CA VAL A 152 -1.17 -8.95 26.40
C VAL A 152 -0.10 -8.61 27.44
N TYR A 153 -0.46 -7.78 28.43
CA TYR A 153 0.25 -7.80 29.69
C TYR A 153 -0.05 -9.17 30.25
N THR A 154 0.98 -10.00 30.39
CA THR A 154 0.88 -11.14 31.28
C THR A 154 0.55 -10.56 32.65
N GLU A 155 -0.74 -10.50 32.99
CA GLU A 155 -1.17 -10.33 34.37
C GLU A 155 -0.60 -11.51 35.14
N GLY A 156 0.33 -11.24 36.05
CA GLY A 156 0.75 -12.18 37.09
C GLY A 156 1.75 -13.25 36.65
N VAL A 157 3.04 -12.93 36.81
CA VAL A 157 3.98 -13.88 37.40
C VAL A 157 4.71 -13.14 38.53
N PHE A 158 4.14 -13.29 39.72
CA PHE A 158 4.62 -13.03 41.10
C PHE A 158 5.42 -11.75 41.39
#